data_AF-A0A8T1UV87-F1
#
_entry.id   AF-A0A8T1UV87-F1
#
_cell.length_a   1.000
_cell.length_b   1.000
_cell.length_c   1.000
_cell.angle_alpha   90.00
_cell.angle_beta   90.00
_cell.angle_gamma   90.00
#
_symmetry.space_group_name_H-M   'P 1'
#
loop_
_entity.id
_entity.type
_entity.pdbx_description
1 polymer ?
#
loop_
_entity_poly.entity_id
_entity_poly.type
_entity_poly.pdbx_seq_one_letter_code
_entity_poly.pdbx_strand_id
1 'polypeptide(L)'
;LGQKVLSGGSPGRGPGFGGGQTPLYQRVPKRSFNSKFATLMKTVSLDKLQLFYGIKLLGNGSQHLTAKMDIEVSQVSESAFKAVEAAGGSITSVYHNRLALRALRKRRSQAALTKASNSE
;
A
#
# COMPACT_ATOMS: atom_id res chain seq x y z
N LEU A 1 25.56 -47.74 -12.01
CA LEU A 1 25.09 -46.94 -13.17
C LEU A 1 23.93 -46.07 -12.70
N GLY A 2 24.14 -44.77 -12.52
CA GLY A 2 23.12 -43.84 -12.04
C GLY A 2 22.70 -42.88 -13.14
N GLN A 3 21.40 -42.59 -13.26
CA GLN A 3 20.82 -41.73 -14.31
C GLN A 3 21.41 -40.30 -14.32
N LYS A 4 22.04 -39.88 -13.21
CA LYS A 4 22.70 -38.58 -13.01
C LYS A 4 24.13 -38.49 -13.57
N VAL A 5 24.66 -39.59 -14.12
CA VAL A 5 26.07 -39.71 -14.57
C VAL A 5 26.20 -39.64 -16.12
N LEU A 6 25.09 -39.66 -16.85
CA LEU A 6 25.06 -39.64 -18.33
C LEU A 6 24.99 -38.19 -18.89
N SER A 7 25.51 -37.94 -20.10
CA SER A 7 25.35 -36.63 -20.78
C SER A 7 23.90 -36.45 -21.26
N GLY A 8 23.26 -35.34 -20.89
CA GLY A 8 21.80 -35.20 -20.91
C GLY A 8 21.12 -35.62 -19.60
N GLY A 9 21.89 -36.14 -18.65
CA GLY A 9 21.61 -36.13 -17.22
C GLY A 9 21.64 -34.71 -16.69
N SER A 10 20.75 -33.87 -17.22
CA SER A 10 20.17 -32.81 -16.41
C SER A 10 19.77 -33.48 -15.09
N PRO A 11 19.86 -32.82 -13.93
CA PRO A 11 19.32 -33.37 -12.70
C PRO A 11 17.85 -33.81 -12.83
N GLY A 12 17.19 -33.61 -13.98
CA GLY A 12 16.30 -34.58 -14.69
C GLY A 12 14.93 -34.75 -14.07
N ARG A 13 14.84 -34.23 -12.87
CA ARG A 13 13.80 -34.24 -11.88
C ARG A 13 14.00 -32.85 -11.30
N GLY A 14 13.38 -31.85 -11.95
CA GLY A 14 13.53 -30.44 -11.56
C GLY A 14 13.15 -30.24 -10.08
N PRO A 15 13.35 -29.04 -9.49
CA PRO A 15 13.15 -28.81 -8.06
C PRO A 15 11.77 -29.24 -7.50
N GLY A 16 10.77 -29.46 -8.36
CA GLY A 16 9.44 -29.98 -8.04
C GLY A 16 9.21 -31.48 -8.24
N PHE A 17 10.24 -32.30 -8.53
CA PHE A 17 10.09 -33.73 -8.75
C PHE A 17 10.27 -34.53 -7.44
N GLY A 18 9.20 -35.16 -6.96
CA GLY A 18 9.14 -35.85 -5.66
C GLY A 18 9.55 -37.32 -5.66
N GLY A 19 10.30 -37.83 -6.65
CA GLY A 19 10.78 -39.21 -6.61
C GLY A 19 9.76 -40.29 -7.02
N GLY A 20 8.58 -39.90 -7.51
CA GLY A 20 7.40 -40.80 -7.67
C GLY A 20 6.30 -40.52 -6.63
N GLN A 21 6.61 -39.72 -5.60
CA GLN A 21 5.62 -39.15 -4.69
C GLN A 21 4.85 -38.00 -5.38
N THR A 22 3.56 -37.85 -5.08
CA THR A 22 2.78 -36.67 -5.52
C THR A 22 3.49 -35.39 -5.07
N PRO A 23 3.76 -34.45 -5.98
CA PRO A 23 4.55 -33.27 -5.65
C PRO A 23 3.75 -32.29 -4.77
N LEU A 24 4.46 -31.54 -3.93
CA LEU A 24 3.87 -30.70 -2.88
C LEU A 24 2.81 -29.71 -3.41
N TYR A 25 3.02 -29.13 -4.59
CA TYR A 25 2.08 -28.19 -5.22
C TYR A 25 0.73 -28.82 -5.63
N GLN A 26 0.66 -30.15 -5.69
CA GLN A 26 -0.59 -30.90 -5.89
C GLN A 26 -1.20 -31.40 -4.59
N ARG A 27 -0.38 -31.58 -3.53
CA ARG A 27 -0.84 -32.04 -2.20
C ARG A 27 -1.49 -30.91 -1.42
N VAL A 28 -0.97 -29.69 -1.54
CA VAL A 28 -1.51 -28.52 -0.83
C VAL A 28 -2.66 -27.92 -1.64
N PRO A 29 -3.86 -27.74 -1.06
CA PRO A 29 -4.97 -27.13 -1.79
C PRO A 29 -4.60 -25.69 -2.19
N LYS A 30 -5.08 -25.24 -3.35
CA LYS A 30 -4.94 -23.83 -3.75
C LYS A 30 -5.61 -22.93 -2.71
N ARG A 31 -4.80 -22.32 -1.85
CA ARG A 31 -5.26 -21.43 -0.78
C ARG A 31 -5.15 -19.98 -1.26
N SER A 32 -6.12 -19.51 -2.05
CA SER A 32 -6.24 -18.08 -2.35
C SER A 32 -7.53 -17.71 -3.07
N PHE A 33 -7.93 -16.45 -2.89
CA PHE A 33 -8.64 -15.63 -3.85
C PHE A 33 -7.89 -14.29 -3.92
N ASN A 34 -7.44 -13.85 -5.10
CA ASN A 34 -6.82 -12.53 -5.25
C ASN A 34 -7.91 -11.48 -5.52
N SER A 35 -8.25 -10.69 -4.50
CA SER A 35 -9.32 -9.69 -4.56
C SER A 35 -8.93 -8.50 -5.45
N LYS A 36 -9.55 -8.41 -6.64
CA LYS A 36 -9.38 -7.29 -7.58
C LYS A 36 -10.01 -5.97 -7.07
N PHE A 37 -10.86 -6.05 -6.05
CA PHE A 37 -11.57 -4.89 -5.47
C PHE A 37 -10.89 -4.35 -4.22
N ALA A 38 -9.80 -4.97 -3.76
CA ALA A 38 -9.06 -4.50 -2.61
C ALA A 38 -8.37 -3.17 -2.93
N THR A 39 -8.81 -2.08 -2.29
CA THR A 39 -8.09 -0.81 -2.29
C THR A 39 -6.83 -0.94 -1.45
N LEU A 40 -5.67 -1.04 -2.12
CA LEU A 40 -4.36 -1.03 -1.48
C LEU A 40 -4.09 0.36 -0.92
N MET A 41 -4.18 0.49 0.40
CA MET A 41 -3.82 1.73 1.10
C MET A 41 -2.31 1.73 1.36
N LYS A 42 -1.63 2.81 0.99
CA LYS A 42 -0.19 2.95 1.21
C LYS A 42 0.05 3.62 2.57
N THR A 43 1.04 3.12 3.31
CA THR A 43 1.56 3.76 4.52
C THR A 43 2.39 4.97 4.09
N VAL A 44 2.08 6.15 4.61
CA VAL A 44 2.70 7.40 4.12
C VAL A 44 3.43 8.10 5.26
N SER A 45 4.72 8.35 5.03
CA SER A 45 5.50 9.44 5.64
C SER A 45 5.31 10.69 4.78
N LEU A 46 5.29 11.88 5.39
CA LEU A 46 4.80 13.14 4.81
C LEU A 46 5.35 13.47 3.40
N ASP A 47 6.52 12.97 3.03
CA ASP A 47 7.20 13.26 1.76
C ASP A 47 6.71 12.44 0.55
N LYS A 48 5.93 11.36 0.72
CA LYS A 48 5.56 10.44 -0.38
C LYS A 48 4.06 10.26 -0.55
N LEU A 49 3.35 11.34 -0.88
CA LEU A 49 1.91 11.35 -1.17
C LEU A 49 1.60 11.03 -2.64
N GLN A 50 1.72 9.76 -3.05
CA GLN A 50 1.16 9.29 -4.32
C GLN A 50 -0.29 8.80 -4.11
N LEU A 51 -1.23 9.75 -4.09
CA LEU A 51 -2.63 9.59 -3.69
C LEU A 51 -3.54 9.04 -4.80
N PHE A 52 -3.47 7.75 -5.09
CA PHE A 52 -4.41 7.14 -6.05
C PHE A 52 -5.59 6.39 -5.39
N TYR A 53 -5.49 6.01 -4.11
CA TYR A 53 -6.46 5.09 -3.47
C TYR A 53 -6.93 5.50 -2.06
N GLY A 54 -6.70 6.76 -1.65
CA GLY A 54 -6.97 7.24 -0.30
C GLY A 54 -5.80 7.00 0.67
N ILE A 55 -5.79 7.72 1.79
CA ILE A 55 -4.75 7.65 2.82
C ILE A 55 -5.26 6.87 4.02
N LYS A 56 -4.45 5.94 4.52
CA LYS A 56 -4.65 5.34 5.84
C LYS A 56 -3.56 5.83 6.78
N LEU A 57 -3.95 6.44 7.89
CA LEU A 57 -3.01 6.78 8.96
C LEU A 57 -2.74 5.56 9.84
N LEU A 58 -1.46 5.33 10.10
CA LEU A 58 -0.98 4.31 11.03
C LEU A 58 -0.14 4.97 12.13
N GLY A 59 -0.13 4.37 13.32
CA GLY A 59 0.57 4.90 14.50
C GLY A 59 2.07 4.63 14.55
N ASN A 60 2.73 4.39 13.41
CA ASN A 60 4.17 4.12 13.40
C ASN A 60 4.93 5.43 13.65
N GLY A 61 5.82 5.46 14.65
CA GLY A 61 6.61 6.66 14.98
C GLY A 61 5.85 7.73 15.76
N SER A 62 4.82 7.35 16.53
CA SER A 62 4.01 8.25 17.37
C SER A 62 4.81 9.12 18.35
N GLN A 63 6.07 8.77 18.63
CA GLN A 63 6.98 9.48 19.53
C GLN A 63 7.42 10.85 19.01
N HIS A 64 7.32 11.11 17.71
CA HIS A 64 7.75 12.37 17.09
C HIS A 64 6.58 13.35 16.85
N LEU A 65 5.38 13.02 17.33
CA LEU A 65 4.17 13.81 17.11
C LEU A 65 4.08 14.90 18.20
N THR A 66 4.85 15.96 18.03
CA THR A 66 4.93 17.08 19.00
C THR A 66 4.00 18.24 18.65
N ALA A 67 3.68 18.41 17.37
CA ALA A 67 2.81 19.49 16.90
C ALA A 67 1.34 19.05 16.87
N LYS A 68 0.45 19.90 17.37
CA LYS A 68 -0.99 19.74 17.18
C LYS A 68 -1.31 19.86 15.68
N MET A 69 -1.97 18.85 15.13
CA MET A 69 -2.36 18.81 13.73
C MET A 69 -3.80 18.33 13.58
N ASP A 70 -4.56 19.04 12.76
CA ASP A 70 -5.89 18.61 12.33
C ASP A 70 -5.76 17.91 10.97
N ILE A 71 -6.15 16.65 10.89
CA ILE A 71 -5.85 15.77 9.76
C ILE A 71 -7.13 15.18 9.17
N GLU A 72 -7.35 15.41 7.87
CA GLU A 72 -8.45 14.81 7.12
C GLU A 72 -7.96 13.64 6.27
N VAL A 73 -8.48 12.43 6.52
CA VAL A 73 -8.01 11.20 5.85
C VAL A 73 -9.12 10.20 5.59
N SER A 74 -8.86 9.18 4.77
CA SER A 74 -9.87 8.20 4.39
C SER A 74 -10.08 7.13 5.47
N GLN A 75 -9.02 6.69 6.15
CA GLN A 75 -9.08 5.73 7.26
C GLN A 75 -7.96 5.96 8.28
N VAL A 76 -8.16 5.50 9.52
CA VAL A 76 -7.21 5.65 10.64
C VAL A 76 -7.17 4.37 11.47
N SER A 77 -6.00 3.98 11.98
CA SER A 77 -5.86 2.89 12.97
C SER A 77 -6.14 3.38 14.38
N GLU A 78 -6.64 2.50 15.26
CA GLU A 78 -6.93 2.84 16.66
C GLU A 78 -5.69 3.41 17.41
N SER A 79 -4.51 2.86 17.11
CA SER A 79 -3.24 3.34 17.67
C SER A 79 -2.88 4.75 17.20
N ALA A 80 -3.17 5.10 15.95
CA ALA A 80 -2.91 6.43 15.40
C ALA A 80 -3.89 7.46 15.98
N PHE A 81 -5.16 7.07 16.12
CA PHE A 81 -6.19 7.92 16.71
C PHE A 81 -5.81 8.35 18.14
N LYS A 82 -5.46 7.37 18.98
CA LYS A 82 -5.01 7.62 20.36
C LYS A 82 -3.76 8.51 20.41
N ALA A 83 -2.79 8.28 19.52
CA ALA A 83 -1.57 9.06 19.49
C ALA A 83 -1.81 10.53 19.10
N VAL A 84 -2.69 10.77 18.12
CA VAL A 84 -3.02 12.13 17.66
C VAL A 84 -3.89 12.87 18.68
N GLU A 85 -4.84 12.17 19.30
CA GLU A 85 -5.65 12.74 20.39
C GLU A 85 -4.79 13.10 21.60
N ALA A 86 -3.82 12.25 21.97
CA ALA A 86 -2.85 12.55 23.01
C ALA A 86 -1.94 13.75 22.67
N ALA A 87 -1.62 13.93 21.39
CA ALA A 87 -0.92 15.12 20.89
C ALA A 87 -1.85 16.36 20.77
N GLY A 88 -3.14 16.21 21.06
CA GLY A 88 -4.14 17.28 21.04
C GLY A 88 -4.65 17.66 19.65
N GLY A 89 -4.41 16.84 18.64
CA GLY A 89 -4.89 17.02 17.26
C GLY A 89 -6.27 16.41 17.02
N SER A 90 -6.98 16.89 16.00
CA SER A 90 -8.28 16.37 15.59
C SER A 90 -8.17 15.56 14.28
N ILE A 91 -8.96 14.50 14.15
CA ILE A 91 -8.98 13.65 12.95
C ILE A 91 -10.40 13.60 12.38
N THR A 92 -10.54 13.99 11.11
CA THR A 92 -11.80 13.84 10.36
C THR A 92 -11.66 12.75 9.30
N SER A 93 -12.58 11.78 9.29
CA SER A 93 -12.62 10.74 8.28
C SER A 93 -13.56 11.13 7.14
N VAL A 94 -12.99 11.40 5.96
CA VAL A 94 -13.77 11.83 4.78
C VAL A 94 -13.56 10.84 3.65
N TYR A 95 -14.67 10.35 3.09
CA TYR A 95 -14.63 9.53 1.90
C TYR A 95 -14.50 10.40 0.65
N HIS A 96 -13.41 10.20 -0.10
CA HIS A 96 -13.22 10.80 -1.41
C HIS A 96 -13.18 9.73 -2.50
N ASN A 97 -13.99 9.92 -3.54
CA ASN A 97 -13.93 9.08 -4.73
C ASN A 97 -12.67 9.41 -5.56
N ARG A 98 -12.29 8.52 -6.49
CA ARG A 98 -11.08 8.67 -7.30
C ARG A 98 -11.05 9.95 -8.13
N LEU A 99 -12.20 10.41 -8.62
CA LEU A 99 -12.33 11.66 -9.37
C LEU A 99 -12.08 12.88 -8.47
N ALA A 100 -12.66 12.90 -7.26
CA ALA A 100 -12.51 13.97 -6.29
C ALA A 100 -11.06 14.09 -5.80
N LEU A 101 -10.38 12.97 -5.51
CA LEU A 101 -8.96 12.97 -5.15
C LEU A 101 -8.10 13.58 -6.26
N ARG A 102 -8.37 13.22 -7.52
CA ARG A 102 -7.67 13.78 -8.69
C ARG A 102 -7.95 15.27 -8.86
N ALA A 103 -9.19 15.70 -8.62
CA ALA A 103 -9.59 17.10 -8.70
C ALA A 103 -8.96 17.96 -7.58
N LEU A 104 -8.91 17.46 -6.34
CA LEU A 104 -8.27 18.13 -5.20
C LEU A 104 -6.78 18.40 -5.49
N ARG A 105 -6.07 17.41 -6.04
CA ARG A 105 -4.67 17.54 -6.46
C ARG A 105 -4.48 18.60 -7.55
N LYS A 106 -5.34 18.58 -8.56
CA LYS A 106 -5.23 19.49 -9.73
C LYS A 106 -5.68 20.92 -9.46
N ARG A 107 -6.56 21.15 -8.48
CA ARG A 107 -6.98 22.51 -8.07
C ARG A 107 -5.80 23.36 -7.61
N ARG A 108 -4.83 22.76 -6.90
CA ARG A 108 -3.60 23.46 -6.50
C ARG A 108 -2.70 23.82 -7.69
N SER A 109 -2.57 22.93 -8.68
CA SER A 109 -1.78 23.24 -9.89
C SER A 109 -2.43 24.31 -10.77
N GLN A 110 -3.76 24.29 -10.93
CA GLN A 110 -4.45 25.28 -11.77
C GLN A 110 -4.57 26.65 -11.09
N ALA A 111 -4.83 26.71 -9.78
CA ALA A 111 -4.89 27.98 -9.05
C ALA A 111 -3.51 28.66 -8.90
N ALA A 112 -2.41 27.89 -8.92
CA ALA A 112 -1.05 28.44 -8.96
C ALA A 112 -0.69 28.99 -10.35
N LEU A 113 -1.16 28.35 -11.43
CA LEU A 113 -0.94 28.81 -12.81
C LEU A 113 -1.70 30.11 -13.13
N THR A 114 -2.94 30.27 -12.63
CA THR A 114 -3.74 31.49 -12.88
C THR A 114 -3.29 32.70 -12.06
N LYS A 115 -2.65 32.51 -10.91
CA LYS A 115 -2.00 33.63 -10.16
C LYS A 115 -0.70 34.09 -10.81
N ALA A 116 0.01 33.19 -11.48
CA ALA A 116 1.25 33.51 -12.19
C ALA A 116 1.02 34.23 -13.54
N SER A 117 -0.17 34.12 -14.14
CA SER A 117 -0.51 34.78 -15.41
C SER A 117 -1.18 36.16 -15.25
N ASN A 118 -1.57 36.55 -14.04
CA ASN A 118 -2.28 37.82 -13.77
C ASN A 118 -1.38 38.83 -13.02
N SER A 119 -0.06 38.69 -13.13
CA SER A 119 0.94 39.60 -12.55
C SER A 119 1.84 40.27 -13.60
N GLU A 120 1.36 40.38 -14.83
CA GLU A 120 1.89 41.28 -15.87
C GLU A 120 0.86 42.39 -16.15
#